data_AF-A0A815XD60-F1
#
_entry.id   AF-A0A815XD60-F1
#
_cell.length_a   1.000
_cell.length_b   1.000
_cell.length_c   1.000
_cell.angle_alpha   90.00
_cell.angle_beta   90.00
_cell.angle_gamma   90.00
#
_symmetry.space_group_name_H-M   'P 1'
#
loop_
_entity.id
_entity.type
_entity.pdbx_description
1 polymer ?
#
loop_
_entity_poly.entity_id
_entity_poly.type
_entity_poly.pdbx_seq_one_letter_code
_entity_poly.pdbx_strand_id
1 'polypeptide(L)'
;MNIASGIPKFFPLAMIQQDGNSYVRDDTMFIKVMVDFNDMPKTLLPYAVSLNPGLPMYNQQLLITQEAERRAQQQPQPQPTPINPPLAS
;
A
#
# COMPACT_ATOMS: atom_id res chain seq x y z
N MET A 1 -9.71 -2.92 17.44
CA MET A 1 -10.40 -1.68 17.01
C MET A 1 -9.36 -0.82 16.32
N ASN A 2 -9.51 -0.55 15.02
CA ASN A 2 -8.68 0.46 14.38
C ASN A 2 -9.17 1.81 14.87
N ILE A 3 -8.27 2.61 15.44
CA ILE A 3 -8.60 3.96 15.86
C ILE A 3 -8.37 4.87 14.65
N ALA A 4 -9.41 5.59 14.26
CA ALA A 4 -9.26 6.60 13.22
C ALA A 4 -8.23 7.63 13.67
N SER A 5 -7.12 7.70 12.95
CA SER A 5 -6.10 8.74 13.11
C SER A 5 -6.29 9.73 11.98
N GLY A 6 -6.47 11.00 12.32
CA GLY A 6 -6.76 12.04 11.35
C GLY A 6 -6.33 13.40 11.88
N ILE A 7 -6.73 14.45 11.15
CA ILE A 7 -6.41 15.83 11.48
C ILE A 7 -7.73 16.52 11.84
N PRO A 8 -8.07 16.68 13.13
CA PRO A 8 -9.38 17.22 13.54
C PRO A 8 -9.68 18.61 12.96
N LYS A 9 -8.63 19.40 12.68
CA LYS A 9 -8.71 20.72 12.03
C LYS A 9 -8.03 20.69 10.66
N PHE A 10 -8.42 19.75 9.81
CA PHE A 10 -7.81 19.53 8.50
C PHE A 10 -7.86 20.77 7.60
N PHE A 11 -8.99 21.48 7.58
CA PHE A 11 -9.17 22.67 6.77
C PHE A 11 -10.10 23.69 7.45
N PRO A 12 -9.86 25.01 7.34
CA PRO A 12 -10.73 26.02 7.92
C PRO A 12 -12.13 26.02 7.27
N LEU A 13 -13.18 25.93 8.10
CA LEU A 13 -14.57 25.94 7.63
C LEU A 13 -14.90 27.23 6.84
N ALA A 14 -14.41 28.38 7.28
CA ALA A 14 -14.65 29.65 6.59
C ALA A 14 -14.11 29.65 5.14
N MET A 15 -13.03 28.92 4.86
CA MET A 15 -12.46 28.83 3.51
C MET A 15 -13.23 27.85 2.62
N ILE A 16 -13.77 26.77 3.17
CA ILE A 16 -14.54 25.77 2.38
C ILE A 16 -15.95 26.25 2.06
N GLN A 17 -16.50 27.14 2.88
CA GLN A 17 -17.82 27.76 2.68
C GLN A 17 -17.76 29.05 1.87
N GLN A 18 -16.57 29.58 1.58
CA GLN A 18 -16.43 30.81 0.82
C GLN A 18 -16.99 30.63 -0.60
N ASP A 19 -17.86 31.54 -1.02
CA ASP A 19 -18.39 31.53 -2.39
C ASP A 19 -17.26 31.62 -3.42
N GLY A 20 -17.35 30.78 -4.46
CA GLY A 20 -16.38 30.74 -5.55
C GLY A 20 -15.07 30.00 -5.23
N ASN A 21 -14.94 29.36 -4.06
CA ASN A 21 -13.77 28.52 -3.76
C ASN A 21 -13.63 27.36 -4.76
N SER A 22 -12.40 26.89 -4.97
CA SER A 22 -12.11 25.82 -5.93
C SER A 22 -12.30 24.41 -5.39
N TYR A 23 -12.49 24.25 -4.07
CA TYR A 23 -12.56 22.95 -3.40
C TYR A 23 -13.96 22.33 -3.41
N VAL A 24 -15.00 23.16 -3.43
CA VAL A 24 -16.40 22.74 -3.52
C VAL A 24 -16.98 23.23 -4.85
N ARG A 25 -17.44 22.29 -5.67
CA ARG A 25 -18.12 22.56 -6.96
C ARG A 25 -19.35 21.68 -7.04
N ASP A 26 -20.49 22.26 -7.43
CA ASP A 26 -21.77 21.55 -7.56
C ASP A 26 -22.16 20.75 -6.31
N ASP A 27 -21.93 21.33 -5.12
CA ASP A 27 -22.15 20.69 -3.81
C ASP A 27 -21.32 19.39 -3.59
N THR A 28 -20.18 19.29 -4.27
CA THR A 28 -19.26 18.14 -4.16
C THR A 28 -17.83 18.56 -3.89
N MET A 29 -17.08 17.68 -3.21
CA MET A 29 -15.64 17.81 -3.00
C MET A 29 -14.94 16.46 -3.16
N PHE A 30 -13.66 16.48 -3.49
CA PHE A 30 -12.83 15.28 -3.61
C PHE A 30 -11.73 15.27 -2.55
N ILE A 31 -11.58 14.15 -1.85
CA ILE A 31 -10.52 13.92 -0.87
C ILE A 31 -9.60 12.81 -1.40
N LYS A 32 -8.30 13.07 -1.44
CA LYS A 32 -7.29 12.10 -1.83
C LYS A 32 -6.42 11.73 -0.62
N VAL A 33 -6.38 10.45 -0.29
CA VAL A 33 -5.47 9.89 0.73
C VAL A 33 -4.38 9.10 0.00
N MET A 34 -3.13 9.34 0.36
CA MET A 34 -1.98 8.61 -0.16
C MET A 34 -1.33 7.86 1.00
N VAL A 35 -1.24 6.54 0.87
CA VAL A 35 -0.57 5.68 1.84
C VAL A 35 0.77 5.28 1.25
N ASP A 36 1.84 5.46 2.03
CA ASP A 36 3.16 5.01 1.64
C ASP A 36 3.31 3.50 1.88
N PHE A 37 3.78 2.81 0.85
CA PHE A 37 4.02 1.37 0.84
C PHE A 37 5.45 1.02 0.43
N ASN A 38 6.38 1.99 0.41
CA ASN A 38 7.76 1.76 -0.05
C ASN A 38 8.50 0.68 0.76
N ASP A 39 8.16 0.50 2.04
CA ASP A 39 8.74 -0.52 2.92
C ASP A 39 8.10 -1.91 2.75
N MET A 40 7.10 -2.05 1.88
CA MET A 40 6.44 -3.33 1.60
C MET A 40 6.79 -3.83 0.20
N PRO A 41 7.18 -5.11 0.04
CA PRO A 41 7.32 -5.71 -1.28
C PRO A 41 6.04 -5.54 -2.11
N LYS A 42 6.15 -4.92 -3.29
CA LYS A 42 4.99 -4.61 -4.14
C LYS A 42 4.13 -5.82 -4.49
N THR A 43 4.75 -7.01 -4.52
CA THR A 43 4.07 -8.29 -4.76
C THR A 43 3.09 -8.66 -3.65
N LEU A 44 3.29 -8.18 -2.41
CA LEU A 44 2.42 -8.44 -1.27
C LEU A 44 1.27 -7.43 -1.16
N LEU A 45 1.34 -6.29 -1.85
CA LEU A 45 0.33 -5.25 -1.73
C LEU A 45 -1.09 -5.75 -1.99
N PRO A 46 -1.39 -6.52 -3.07
CA PRO A 46 -2.74 -7.01 -3.30
C PRO A 46 -3.30 -7.83 -2.15
N TYR A 47 -2.44 -8.59 -1.46
CA TYR A 47 -2.84 -9.37 -0.28
C TYR A 47 -3.09 -8.44 0.91
N ALA A 48 -2.11 -7.59 1.25
CA ALA A 48 -2.19 -6.69 2.40
C ALA A 48 -3.42 -5.77 2.36
N VAL A 49 -3.75 -5.21 1.18
CA VAL A 49 -4.91 -4.32 1.01
C VAL A 49 -6.26 -5.05 0.95
N SER A 50 -6.24 -6.38 0.75
CA SER A 50 -7.45 -7.22 0.74
C SER A 50 -7.83 -7.76 2.12
N LEU A 51 -6.94 -7.63 3.11
CA LEU A 51 -7.21 -8.10 4.47
C LEU A 51 -8.39 -7.32 5.07
N ASN A 52 -9.18 -8.01 5.89
CA ASN A 52 -10.27 -7.38 6.60
C ASN A 52 -9.70 -6.31 7.56
N PRO A 53 -9.98 -5.01 7.36
CA PRO A 53 -9.43 -3.97 8.19
C PRO A 53 -9.96 -4.07 9.63
N GLY A 54 -11.09 -4.73 9.88
CA GLY A 54 -11.63 -4.95 11.22
C GLY A 54 -10.79 -5.89 12.11
N LEU A 55 -9.84 -6.63 11.54
CA LEU A 55 -8.94 -7.48 12.31
C LEU A 55 -8.02 -6.64 13.20
N PRO A 56 -7.64 -7.12 14.39
CA PRO A 56 -6.58 -6.48 15.17
C PRO A 56 -5.31 -6.32 14.34
N MET A 57 -4.59 -5.20 14.51
CA MET A 57 -3.36 -4.91 13.76
C MET A 57 -2.34 -6.04 13.83
N TYR A 58 -2.19 -6.65 15.01
CA TYR A 58 -1.31 -7.81 15.20
C TYR A 58 -1.67 -8.97 14.26
N ASN A 59 -2.97 -9.29 14.12
CA ASN A 59 -3.43 -10.36 13.25
C ASN A 59 -3.20 -10.03 11.77
N GLN A 60 -3.44 -8.79 11.37
CA GLN A 60 -3.16 -8.36 9.99
C GLN A 60 -1.67 -8.51 9.69
N GLN A 61 -0.81 -8.06 10.59
CA GLN A 61 0.64 -8.12 10.42
C GLN A 61 1.17 -9.56 10.41
N LEU A 62 0.63 -10.42 11.28
CA LEU A 62 0.94 -11.85 11.27
C LEU A 62 0.61 -12.49 9.92
N LEU A 63 -0.58 -12.22 9.37
CA LEU A 63 -1.00 -12.77 8.08
C LEU A 63 -0.12 -12.27 6.92
N ILE A 64 0.24 -10.98 6.92
CA ILE A 64 1.15 -10.40 5.92
C ILE A 64 2.52 -11.07 5.98
N THR A 65 3.07 -11.27 7.18
CA THR A 65 4.36 -11.95 7.37
C THR A 65 4.32 -13.40 6.87
N GLN A 66 3.28 -14.15 7.22
CA GLN A 66 3.11 -15.53 6.76
C GLN A 66 3.00 -15.61 5.22
N GLU A 67 2.28 -14.68 4.60
CA GLU A 67 2.19 -14.63 3.14
C GLU A 67 3.53 -14.26 2.48
N ALA A 68 4.30 -13.37 3.10
CA ALA A 68 5.66 -13.04 2.65
C ALA A 68 6.57 -14.28 2.65
N GLU A 69 6.58 -15.02 3.74
CA GLU A 69 7.36 -16.25 3.90
C GLU A 69 6.92 -17.33 2.89
N ARG A 70 5.61 -17.54 2.74
CA ARG A 70 5.04 -18.51 1.78
C ARG A 70 5.50 -18.22 0.35
N ARG A 71 5.56 -16.95 -0.05
CA ARG A 71 6.01 -16.54 -1.40
C ARG A 71 7.51 -16.66 -1.59
N ALA A 72 8.30 -16.37 -0.56
CA ALA A 72 9.75 -16.55 -0.60
C ALA A 72 10.13 -18.02 -0.85
N GLN A 73 9.38 -18.97 -0.28
CA GLN A 73 9.60 -20.41 -0.48
C GLN A 73 9.18 -20.92 -1.87
N GLN A 74 8.32 -20.19 -2.59
CA GLN A 74 7.78 -20.60 -3.89
C GLN A 74 8.58 -20.06 -5.09
N GLN A 75 9.59 -19.20 -4.87
CA GLN A 75 10.48 -18.79 -5.96
C GLN A 75 11.46 -19.92 -6.29
N PRO A 76 11.45 -20.48 -7.52
CA PRO A 76 12.50 -21.40 -7.94
C PRO A 76 13.83 -20.64 -7.98
N GLN A 77 14.89 -21.23 -7.45
CA GLN A 77 16.24 -20.68 -7.60
C GLN A 77 16.54 -20.44 -9.10
N PRO A 78 17.18 -19.31 -9.47
CA PRO A 78 17.67 -19.15 -10.83
C PRO A 78 18.64 -20.29 -11.14
N GLN A 79 18.29 -21.11 -12.13
CA GLN A 79 19.18 -22.16 -12.63
C GLN A 79 20.49 -21.49 -13.09
N PRO A 80 21.67 -22.00 -12.69
CA PRO A 80 22.93 -21.45 -13.17
C PRO A 80 22.97 -21.55 -14.69
N THR A 81 23.09 -20.40 -15.37
CA THR A 81 23.31 -20.33 -16.81
C THR A 81 24.54 -21.16 -17.18
N PRO A 82 24.45 -22.11 -18.12
CA PRO A 82 25.61 -22.86 -18.56
C PRO A 82 26.66 -21.89 -19.15
N ILE A 83 27.86 -21.91 -18.57
CA ILE A 83 29.00 -21.15 -19.06
C ILE A 83 29.40 -21.77 -20.40
N ASN A 84 29.12 -21.09 -21.51
CA ASN A 84 29.66 -21.48 -22.81
C ASN A 84 31.19 -21.28 -22.79
N PRO A 85 32.00 -22.29 -23.16
CA PRO A 85 33.44 -22.11 -23.24
C PRO A 85 33.81 -21.10 -24.33
N PRO A 86 34.89 -20.34 -24.16
CA PRO A 86 35.30 -19.32 -25.12
C PRO A 86 35.71 -19.97 -26.44
N LEU A 87 35.26 -19.39 -27.56
CA LEU A 87 35.70 -19.77 -28.91
C LEU A 87 37.23 -19.66 -28.97
N ALA A 88 37.89 -20.79 -29.24
CA ALA A 88 39.31 -20.82 -29.57
C ALA A 88 39.52 -20.05 -30.89
N SER A 89 40.52 -19.17 -30.89
CA SER A 89 40.98 -18.39 -32.05
C SER A 89 42.01 -19.16 -32.85
#